data_AF-A0A950S0K5-F1
#
_entry.id   AF-A0A950S0K5-F1
#
_cell.length_a   1.000
_cell.length_b   1.000
_cell.length_c   1.000
_cell.angle_alpha   90.00
_cell.angle_beta   90.00
_cell.angle_gamma   90.00
#
_symmetry.space_group_name_H-M   'P 1'
#
loop_
_entity.id
_entity.type
_entity.pdbx_description
1 polymer ?
#
loop_
_entity_poly.entity_id
_entity_poly.type
_entity_poly.pdbx_seq_one_letter_code
_entity_poly.pdbx_strand_id
1 'polypeptide(L)'
;LVAFQADGTVTRVEDAGLRAAAAARVHVESGCRIEEKELRSIAAYMADELLKELRIGGATQHSDLLRTEPLRNRRDVAAITFSGGVSEFIYGRAAASFGDLGFYLAEEIRARDFGAPIACCNGGIRATVIGASQYTIQVSGSTILVSPLEAVPVRNVPVIAPRFKLDLADLDTNAVAAAAREALRRADLLDRDEPVAVAVHWQGSATFRRIDAFCRGLVDAVGLSQPLILVFDSDIGGLVGLHIRDELDLQVPVISIDGVELREFDYIDIGELLPAAGAVPVVIKSLVFGAR
;
A
#
# COMPACT_ATOMS: atom_id res chain seq x y z
N LEU A 1 -7.09 20.61 -7.67
CA LEU A 1 -6.10 21.07 -8.67
C LEU A 1 -6.63 22.28 -9.45
N VAL A 2 -5.76 23.18 -9.92
CA VAL A 2 -6.10 24.30 -10.85
C VAL A 2 -5.63 23.90 -12.25
N ALA A 3 -6.53 23.97 -13.23
CA ALA A 3 -6.24 23.71 -14.65
C ALA A 3 -6.63 24.92 -15.52
N PHE A 4 -5.86 25.16 -16.57
CA PHE A 4 -5.94 26.36 -17.40
C PHE A 4 -5.58 26.06 -18.86
N GLN A 5 -6.08 26.90 -19.77
CA GLN A 5 -5.75 26.88 -21.19
C GLN A 5 -4.41 27.58 -21.47
N ALA A 6 -3.90 27.42 -22.69
CA ALA A 6 -2.65 28.03 -23.13
C ALA A 6 -2.64 29.57 -23.06
N ASP A 7 -3.82 30.20 -23.10
CA ASP A 7 -3.98 31.64 -22.95
C ASP A 7 -4.02 32.10 -21.48
N GLY A 8 -4.02 31.17 -20.53
CA GLY A 8 -4.14 31.42 -19.09
C GLY A 8 -5.59 31.38 -18.56
N THR A 9 -6.58 31.03 -19.38
CA THR A 9 -7.98 30.94 -18.92
C THR A 9 -8.18 29.69 -18.05
N VAL A 10 -8.58 29.87 -16.80
CA VAL A 10 -8.83 28.79 -15.84
C VAL A 10 -10.06 27.99 -16.28
N THR A 11 -9.89 26.69 -16.53
CA THR A 11 -10.97 25.80 -16.98
C THR A 11 -11.58 25.03 -15.82
N ARG A 12 -10.78 24.66 -14.83
CA ARG A 12 -11.22 23.87 -13.68
C ARG A 12 -10.45 24.26 -12.43
N VAL A 13 -11.17 24.33 -11.32
CA VAL A 13 -10.58 24.45 -9.99
C VAL A 13 -11.31 23.50 -9.06
N GLU A 14 -10.55 22.75 -8.26
CA GLU A 14 -11.09 21.93 -7.17
C GLU A 14 -10.79 22.58 -5.81
N ASP A 15 -11.51 22.16 -4.78
CA ASP A 15 -11.44 22.73 -3.42
C ASP A 15 -10.02 22.87 -2.87
N ALA A 16 -9.17 21.84 -2.99
CA ALA A 16 -7.79 21.92 -2.53
C ALA A 16 -6.97 22.98 -3.29
N GLY A 17 -7.28 23.19 -4.58
CA GLY A 17 -6.68 24.25 -5.39
C GLY A 17 -7.13 25.64 -4.96
N LEU A 18 -8.42 25.81 -4.64
CA LEU A 18 -8.95 27.07 -4.08
C LEU A 18 -8.30 27.39 -2.73
N ARG A 19 -8.17 26.40 -1.84
CA ARG A 19 -7.52 26.57 -0.53
C ARG A 19 -6.07 27.03 -0.66
N ALA A 20 -5.30 26.38 -1.53
CA ALA A 20 -3.91 26.75 -1.81
C ALA A 20 -3.82 28.15 -2.44
N ALA A 21 -4.71 28.48 -3.37
CA ALA A 21 -4.76 29.79 -4.00
C ALA A 21 -5.07 30.91 -2.99
N ALA A 22 -6.10 30.73 -2.16
CA ALA A 22 -6.46 31.67 -1.11
C ALA A 22 -5.30 31.88 -0.12
N ALA A 23 -4.63 30.81 0.29
CA ALA A 23 -3.45 30.88 1.16
C ALA A 23 -2.27 31.61 0.50
N ALA A 24 -2.08 31.43 -0.82
CA ALA A 24 -1.12 32.16 -1.63
C ALA A 24 -1.56 33.59 -1.99
N ARG A 25 -2.74 34.04 -1.50
CA ARG A 25 -3.35 35.34 -1.79
C ARG A 25 -3.61 35.57 -3.28
N VAL A 26 -3.93 34.51 -4.01
CA VAL A 26 -4.31 34.53 -5.42
C VAL A 26 -5.80 34.25 -5.53
N HIS A 27 -6.52 35.12 -6.25
CA HIS A 27 -7.92 34.88 -6.55
C HIS A 27 -8.02 34.01 -7.81
N VAL A 28 -8.63 32.83 -7.70
CA VAL A 28 -8.79 31.90 -8.82
C VAL A 28 -10.26 31.55 -8.98
N GLU A 29 -10.79 31.80 -10.17
CA GLU A 29 -12.17 31.52 -10.53
C GLU A 29 -12.21 30.92 -11.94
N SER A 30 -13.12 29.96 -12.16
CA SER A 30 -13.30 29.34 -13.48
C SER A 30 -13.77 30.37 -14.50
N GLY A 31 -13.17 30.36 -15.70
CA GLY A 31 -13.42 31.34 -16.75
C GLY A 31 -12.59 32.62 -16.65
N CYS A 32 -11.91 32.87 -15.51
CA CYS A 32 -11.00 33.99 -15.37
C CYS A 32 -9.60 33.65 -15.88
N ARG A 33 -8.83 34.68 -16.24
CA ARG A 33 -7.43 34.54 -16.63
C ARG A 33 -6.54 34.55 -15.40
N ILE A 34 -5.57 33.66 -15.35
CA ILE A 34 -4.53 33.60 -14.31
C ILE A 34 -3.16 33.84 -14.92
N GLU A 35 -2.33 34.64 -14.25
CA GLU A 35 -0.97 34.92 -14.70
C GLU A 35 0.03 33.84 -14.23
N GLU A 36 1.13 33.67 -14.98
CA GLU A 36 2.18 32.73 -14.61
C GLU A 36 2.75 33.00 -13.21
N LYS A 37 2.90 34.28 -12.85
CA LYS A 37 3.39 34.68 -11.51
C LYS A 37 2.46 34.17 -10.41
N GLU A 38 1.15 34.20 -10.65
CA GLU A 38 0.14 33.73 -9.71
C GLU A 38 0.18 32.20 -9.60
N LEU A 39 0.27 31.49 -10.72
CA LEU A 39 0.45 30.03 -10.76
C LEU A 39 1.70 29.59 -9.98
N ARG A 40 2.82 30.29 -10.16
CA ARG A 40 4.06 30.07 -9.42
C ARG A 40 3.90 30.34 -7.93
N SER A 41 3.16 31.39 -7.54
CA SER A 41 2.87 31.68 -6.12
C SER A 41 2.08 30.55 -5.45
N ILE A 42 1.09 29.98 -6.14
CA ILE A 42 0.31 28.84 -5.65
C ILE A 42 1.22 27.60 -5.52
N ALA A 43 2.01 27.30 -6.56
CA ALA A 43 2.94 26.17 -6.56
C ALA A 43 4.00 26.27 -5.47
N ALA A 44 4.57 27.46 -5.26
CA ALA A 44 5.54 27.75 -4.21
C ALA A 44 4.94 27.48 -2.83
N TYR A 45 3.72 28.00 -2.59
CA TYR A 45 2.99 27.74 -1.36
C TYR A 45 2.79 26.22 -1.12
N MET A 46 2.34 25.49 -2.13
CA MET A 46 2.15 24.04 -2.03
C MET A 46 3.46 23.30 -1.69
N ALA A 47 4.57 23.69 -2.33
CA ALA A 47 5.88 23.09 -2.07
C ALA A 47 6.40 23.42 -0.66
N ASP A 48 6.14 24.62 -0.16
CA ASP A 48 6.46 25.02 1.22
C ASP A 48 5.65 24.24 2.25
N GLU A 49 4.36 24.02 2.02
CA GLU A 49 3.54 23.19 2.90
C GLU A 49 4.02 21.74 2.91
N LEU A 50 4.36 21.18 1.74
CA LEU A 50 4.95 19.84 1.65
C LEU A 50 6.25 19.77 2.47
N LEU A 51 7.12 20.78 2.35
CA LEU A 51 8.38 20.84 3.10
C LEU A 51 8.13 20.93 4.62
N LYS A 52 7.16 21.73 5.06
CA LYS A 52 6.77 21.82 6.48
C LYS A 52 6.25 20.48 6.99
N GLU A 53 5.37 19.84 6.24
CA GLU A 53 4.84 18.51 6.59
C GLU A 53 5.94 17.46 6.68
N LEU A 54 7.01 17.55 5.88
CA LEU A 54 8.13 16.60 5.88
C LEU A 54 9.15 16.81 7.04
N ARG A 55 9.10 17.91 7.80
CA ARG A 55 10.00 18.16 8.95
C ARG A 55 9.52 17.49 10.24
N ILE A 56 10.41 17.03 11.13
CA ILE A 56 10.03 16.38 12.41
C ILE A 56 9.07 17.28 13.22
N GLY A 57 7.90 16.75 13.58
CA GLY A 57 6.85 17.51 14.30
C GLY A 57 6.19 18.60 13.45
N GLY A 58 6.42 18.58 12.13
CA GLY A 58 5.76 19.44 11.17
C GLY A 58 4.27 19.18 11.16
N ALA A 59 3.50 20.25 11.33
CA ALA A 59 2.07 20.28 11.11
C ALA A 59 1.80 21.52 10.27
N THR A 60 0.95 21.38 9.28
CA THR A 60 0.45 22.49 8.48
C THR A 60 -1.03 22.70 8.75
N GLN A 61 -1.56 23.82 8.29
CA GLN A 61 -3.00 24.04 8.30
C GLN A 61 -3.76 23.09 7.35
N HIS A 62 -3.04 22.29 6.56
CA HIS A 62 -3.57 21.32 5.61
C HIS A 62 -3.23 19.87 5.98
N SER A 63 -2.92 19.58 7.24
CA SER A 63 -2.70 18.20 7.69
C SER A 63 -3.95 17.32 7.51
N ASP A 64 -5.15 17.91 7.33
CA ASP A 64 -6.39 17.22 6.95
C ASP A 64 -6.34 16.61 5.54
N LEU A 65 -5.42 17.06 4.68
CA LEU A 65 -5.22 16.51 3.34
C LEU A 65 -4.34 15.25 3.33
N LEU A 66 -3.65 14.94 4.43
CA LEU A 66 -2.84 13.74 4.55
C LEU A 66 -3.72 12.50 4.44
N ARG A 67 -3.30 11.54 3.62
CA ARG A 67 -3.99 10.26 3.47
C ARG A 67 -3.60 9.24 4.53
N THR A 68 -2.48 9.47 5.19
CA THR A 68 -1.90 8.61 6.23
C THR A 68 -1.52 9.46 7.43
N GLU A 69 -1.25 8.82 8.56
CA GLU A 69 -0.72 9.53 9.72
C GLU A 69 0.59 10.29 9.39
N PRO A 70 0.88 11.41 10.07
CA PRO A 70 2.17 12.09 9.95
C PRO A 70 3.32 11.15 10.29
N LEU A 71 4.42 11.23 9.53
CA LEU A 71 5.59 10.38 9.77
C LEU A 71 6.21 10.67 11.15
N ARG A 72 6.19 9.67 12.04
CA ARG A 72 6.61 9.79 13.44
C ARG A 72 8.13 9.61 13.64
N ASN A 73 8.81 8.86 12.78
CA ASN A 73 10.26 8.60 12.84
C ASN A 73 10.95 9.07 11.55
N ARG A 74 11.67 10.20 11.61
CA ARG A 74 12.37 10.79 10.45
C ARG A 74 13.88 10.97 10.66
N ARG A 75 14.50 10.15 11.51
CA ARG A 75 15.97 10.17 11.63
C ARG A 75 16.56 9.45 10.41
N ASP A 76 17.58 10.05 9.82
CA ASP A 76 18.41 9.45 8.76
C ASP A 76 17.67 9.11 7.45
N VAL A 77 16.79 10.00 6.97
CA VAL A 77 16.17 9.85 5.64
C VAL A 77 17.26 9.89 4.57
N ALA A 78 17.59 8.74 4.00
CA ALA A 78 18.67 8.61 3.01
C ALA A 78 18.30 9.19 1.64
N ALA A 79 17.01 9.22 1.29
CA ALA A 79 16.50 9.77 0.05
C ALA A 79 15.00 10.06 0.12
N ILE A 80 14.54 10.98 -0.73
CA ILE A 80 13.12 11.27 -0.97
C ILE A 80 12.79 10.90 -2.41
N THR A 81 11.66 10.25 -2.62
CA THR A 81 11.16 9.91 -3.95
C THR A 81 9.77 10.51 -4.14
N PHE A 82 9.55 11.10 -5.32
CA PHE A 82 8.26 11.56 -5.79
C PHE A 82 7.66 10.58 -6.79
N SER A 83 6.34 10.43 -6.76
CA SER A 83 5.59 9.66 -7.75
C SER A 83 4.36 10.42 -8.24
N GLY A 84 3.64 9.85 -9.22
CA GLY A 84 2.53 10.49 -9.91
C GLY A 84 2.97 11.39 -11.06
N GLY A 85 2.02 12.06 -11.70
CA GLY A 85 2.27 12.88 -12.91
C GLY A 85 3.29 14.01 -12.70
N VAL A 86 3.28 14.66 -11.53
CA VAL A 86 4.21 15.75 -11.19
C VAL A 86 5.67 15.26 -11.16
N SER A 87 5.89 14.00 -10.79
CA SER A 87 7.24 13.44 -10.67
C SER A 87 8.01 13.41 -11.99
N GLU A 88 7.33 13.35 -13.13
CA GLU A 88 8.00 13.38 -14.44
C GLU A 88 8.67 14.71 -14.73
N PHE A 89 8.11 15.80 -14.24
CA PHE A 89 8.73 17.12 -14.30
C PHE A 89 9.86 17.26 -13.28
N ILE A 90 9.69 16.69 -12.08
CA ILE A 90 10.73 16.68 -11.03
C ILE A 90 11.99 15.96 -11.55
N TYR A 91 11.82 14.81 -12.20
CA TYR A 91 12.92 14.01 -12.74
C TYR A 91 13.38 14.44 -14.16
N GLY A 92 12.75 15.46 -14.75
CA GLY A 92 13.12 15.96 -16.09
C GLY A 92 12.79 15.01 -17.25
N ARG A 93 11.81 14.12 -17.08
CA ARG A 93 11.31 13.19 -18.12
C ARG A 93 10.24 13.81 -19.01
N ALA A 94 9.50 14.80 -18.50
CA ALA A 94 8.53 15.57 -19.25
C ALA A 94 8.98 17.04 -19.35
N ALA A 95 8.87 17.62 -20.55
CA ALA A 95 9.28 19.00 -20.83
C ALA A 95 8.09 19.93 -21.11
N ALA A 96 6.90 19.39 -21.38
CA ALA A 96 5.72 20.18 -21.75
C ALA A 96 4.68 20.19 -20.62
N SER A 97 4.17 21.37 -20.28
CA SER A 97 3.05 21.53 -19.34
C SER A 97 1.76 20.97 -19.94
N PHE A 98 0.89 20.39 -19.09
CA PHE A 98 -0.42 19.86 -19.48
C PHE A 98 -1.57 20.83 -19.19
N GLY A 99 -1.26 22.10 -18.91
CA GLY A 99 -2.28 23.11 -18.57
C GLY A 99 -2.77 22.95 -17.13
N ASP A 100 -1.87 22.58 -16.21
CA ASP A 100 -2.14 22.50 -14.77
C ASP A 100 -0.94 22.99 -13.94
N LEU A 101 -1.10 22.97 -12.61
CA LEU A 101 -0.05 23.38 -11.68
C LEU A 101 1.14 22.42 -11.61
N GLY A 102 1.08 21.23 -12.22
CA GLY A 102 2.07 20.18 -12.03
C GLY A 102 3.48 20.57 -12.46
N PHE A 103 3.60 21.27 -13.60
CA PHE A 103 4.89 21.78 -14.08
C PHE A 103 5.51 22.78 -13.09
N TYR A 104 4.74 23.78 -12.67
CA TYR A 104 5.21 24.81 -11.73
C TYR A 104 5.55 24.22 -10.36
N LEU A 105 4.72 23.30 -9.85
CA LEU A 105 4.96 22.61 -8.59
C LEU A 105 6.26 21.82 -8.61
N ALA A 106 6.57 21.16 -9.74
CA ALA A 106 7.81 20.44 -9.87
C ALA A 106 9.05 21.35 -9.87
N GLU A 107 8.99 22.51 -10.52
CA GLU A 107 10.07 23.50 -10.46
C GLU A 107 10.29 23.99 -9.02
N GLU A 108 9.21 24.32 -8.33
CA GLU A 108 9.23 24.79 -6.94
C GLU A 108 9.74 23.71 -5.96
N ILE A 109 9.41 22.43 -6.19
CA ILE A 109 9.97 21.30 -5.44
C ILE A 109 11.47 21.19 -5.70
N ARG A 110 11.93 21.26 -6.95
CA ARG A 110 13.37 21.16 -7.27
C ARG A 110 14.20 22.32 -6.72
N ALA A 111 13.58 23.47 -6.49
CA ALA A 111 14.22 24.65 -5.93
C ALA A 111 14.39 24.60 -4.40
N ARG A 112 13.76 23.63 -3.71
CA ARG A 112 13.77 23.52 -2.24
C ARG A 112 14.67 22.39 -1.75
N ASP A 113 15.29 22.61 -0.59
CA ASP A 113 16.02 21.58 0.13
C ASP A 113 15.09 20.85 1.11
N PHE A 114 14.89 19.56 0.86
CA PHE A 114 14.08 18.68 1.71
C PHE A 114 14.89 17.96 2.80
N GLY A 115 16.19 18.24 2.93
CA GLY A 115 17.07 17.61 3.92
C GLY A 115 17.54 16.20 3.56
N ALA A 116 17.15 15.70 2.38
CA ALA A 116 17.60 14.43 1.82
C ALA A 116 17.61 14.54 0.28
N PRO A 117 18.50 13.81 -0.42
CA PRO A 117 18.56 13.87 -1.87
C PRO A 117 17.27 13.34 -2.50
N ILE A 118 16.74 14.07 -3.49
CA ILE A 118 15.66 13.57 -4.33
C ILE A 118 16.22 12.46 -5.22
N ALA A 119 15.81 11.22 -4.96
CA ALA A 119 16.20 10.05 -5.73
C ALA A 119 15.19 9.78 -6.85
N CYS A 120 15.70 9.44 -8.03
CA CYS A 120 14.88 9.03 -9.15
C CYS A 120 14.28 7.63 -8.89
N CYS A 121 12.96 7.49 -9.02
CA CYS A 121 12.28 6.20 -9.01
C CYS A 121 12.02 5.75 -10.46
N ASN A 122 12.33 4.50 -10.80
CA ASN A 122 11.96 3.91 -12.09
C ASN A 122 10.43 3.70 -12.13
N GLY A 123 9.70 4.60 -12.82
CA GLY A 123 8.24 4.56 -12.95
C GLY A 123 7.50 5.72 -12.26
N GLY A 124 7.83 6.98 -12.55
CA GLY A 124 7.31 8.17 -11.85
C GLY A 124 5.79 8.34 -11.93
N ILE A 125 5.21 8.43 -13.13
CA ILE A 125 3.74 8.47 -13.34
C ILE A 125 3.02 7.29 -12.69
N ARG A 126 3.73 6.17 -12.60
CA ARG A 126 3.18 4.85 -12.40
C ARG A 126 3.70 4.19 -11.12
N ALA A 127 4.10 4.90 -10.07
CA ALA A 127 4.43 4.19 -8.83
C ALA A 127 3.20 3.40 -8.30
N THR A 128 1.99 3.91 -8.55
CA THR A 128 0.73 3.21 -8.33
C THR A 128 0.36 2.19 -9.43
N VAL A 129 0.96 2.27 -10.62
CA VAL A 129 0.51 1.52 -11.82
C VAL A 129 1.54 0.50 -12.34
N ILE A 130 2.84 0.75 -12.27
CA ILE A 130 3.93 -0.24 -12.44
C ILE A 130 3.83 -1.26 -11.30
N GLY A 131 3.55 -0.80 -10.08
CA GLY A 131 3.23 -1.67 -8.96
C GLY A 131 1.95 -2.51 -9.16
N ALA A 132 1.05 -2.07 -10.03
CA ALA A 132 -0.13 -2.84 -10.44
C ALA A 132 0.06 -3.61 -11.77
N SER A 133 1.19 -3.42 -12.49
CA SER A 133 1.46 -4.04 -13.81
C SER A 133 2.49 -5.16 -13.75
N GLN A 134 3.21 -5.34 -12.65
CA GLN A 134 3.77 -6.66 -12.35
C GLN A 134 2.66 -7.50 -11.76
N TYR A 135 1.96 -8.21 -12.63
CA TYR A 135 1.17 -9.34 -12.23
C TYR A 135 1.93 -10.61 -12.57
N THR A 136 2.27 -11.39 -11.55
CA THR A 136 2.70 -12.77 -11.78
C THR A 136 1.48 -13.64 -11.59
N ILE A 137 1.15 -14.41 -12.62
CA ILE A 137 0.14 -15.46 -12.52
C ILE A 137 0.85 -16.70 -12.00
N GLN A 138 0.44 -17.14 -10.81
CA GLN A 138 0.86 -18.40 -10.22
C GLN A 138 -0.35 -19.32 -10.10
N VAL A 139 -0.08 -20.58 -9.82
CA VAL A 139 -1.09 -21.57 -9.43
C VAL A 139 -0.66 -22.04 -8.05
N SER A 140 -1.59 -22.07 -7.09
CA SER A 140 -1.30 -22.61 -5.77
C SER A 140 -0.86 -24.08 -5.85
N GLY A 141 -0.36 -24.63 -4.74
CA GLY A 141 -0.34 -26.07 -4.56
C GLY A 141 -1.74 -26.69 -4.60
N SER A 142 -1.80 -28.02 -4.60
CA SER A 142 -3.03 -28.79 -4.55
C SER A 142 -3.49 -29.09 -3.12
N THR A 143 -2.62 -28.82 -2.14
CA THR A 143 -2.82 -29.18 -0.73
C THR A 143 -3.40 -27.98 0.02
N ILE A 144 -4.43 -27.35 -0.53
CA ILE A 144 -5.02 -26.11 0.00
C ILE A 144 -6.33 -26.35 0.75
N LEU A 145 -6.78 -25.37 1.52
CA LEU A 145 -8.13 -25.29 2.06
C LEU A 145 -8.85 -24.05 1.56
N VAL A 146 -10.03 -24.23 0.97
CA VAL A 146 -11.00 -23.16 0.74
C VAL A 146 -12.33 -23.58 1.35
N SER A 147 -12.83 -22.84 2.33
CA SER A 147 -14.08 -23.18 3.02
C SER A 147 -14.83 -21.92 3.46
N PRO A 148 -16.10 -21.73 3.05
CA PRO A 148 -16.80 -22.49 2.02
C PRO A 148 -16.21 -22.21 0.61
N LEU A 149 -16.55 -23.02 -0.39
CA LEU A 149 -15.96 -22.89 -1.75
C LEU A 149 -16.34 -21.55 -2.42
N GLU A 150 -17.47 -20.98 -2.03
CA GLU A 150 -17.98 -19.68 -2.49
C GLU A 150 -17.19 -18.49 -1.90
N ALA A 151 -16.23 -18.74 -1.00
CA ALA A 151 -15.35 -17.71 -0.48
C ALA A 151 -14.39 -17.14 -1.54
N VAL A 152 -14.15 -17.88 -2.62
CA VAL A 152 -13.41 -17.42 -3.80
C VAL A 152 -14.38 -17.20 -4.98
N PRO A 153 -14.11 -16.25 -5.90
CA PRO A 153 -12.89 -15.48 -6.03
C PRO A 153 -12.82 -14.26 -5.10
N VAL A 154 -11.63 -13.95 -4.61
CA VAL A 154 -11.33 -12.67 -3.94
C VAL A 154 -10.42 -11.82 -4.82
N ARG A 155 -10.61 -10.50 -4.78
CA ARG A 155 -9.86 -9.55 -5.60
C ARG A 155 -9.33 -8.41 -4.78
N ASN A 156 -8.13 -8.00 -5.12
CA ASN A 156 -7.45 -6.82 -4.62
C ASN A 156 -7.30 -6.83 -3.10
N VAL A 157 -7.00 -8.01 -2.55
CA VAL A 157 -6.78 -8.19 -1.11
C VAL A 157 -5.37 -7.73 -0.77
N PRO A 158 -5.19 -6.76 0.16
CA PRO A 158 -3.87 -6.34 0.60
C PRO A 158 -3.15 -7.46 1.35
N VAL A 159 -1.83 -7.53 1.16
CA VAL A 159 -0.97 -8.54 1.79
C VAL A 159 -0.15 -7.91 2.92
N ILE A 160 -0.19 -8.56 4.09
CA ILE A 160 0.76 -8.33 5.18
C ILE A 160 1.73 -9.49 5.28
N ALA A 161 2.99 -9.20 5.65
CA ALA A 161 4.00 -10.22 5.93
C ALA A 161 4.53 -10.07 7.37
N PRO A 162 3.86 -10.68 8.37
CA PRO A 162 4.34 -10.64 9.73
C PRO A 162 5.67 -11.36 9.91
N ARG A 163 6.55 -10.80 10.74
CA ARG A 163 7.86 -11.37 11.04
C ARG A 163 7.74 -12.42 12.14
N PHE A 164 7.19 -13.58 11.80
CA PHE A 164 7.05 -14.70 12.73
C PHE A 164 8.41 -15.36 13.01
N LYS A 165 8.64 -15.78 14.26
CA LYS A 165 9.81 -16.59 14.65
C LYS A 165 9.46 -18.08 14.60
N LEU A 166 9.36 -18.63 13.39
CA LEU A 166 8.92 -20.01 13.15
C LEU A 166 10.07 -21.04 13.20
N ASP A 167 11.31 -20.60 13.29
CA ASP A 167 12.51 -21.45 13.42
C ASP A 167 12.67 -22.09 14.82
N LEU A 168 11.97 -21.57 15.82
CA LEU A 168 12.00 -22.05 17.20
C LEU A 168 11.37 -23.44 17.34
N ALA A 169 11.80 -24.25 18.31
CA ALA A 169 11.25 -25.61 18.51
C ALA A 169 9.74 -25.62 18.82
N ASP A 170 9.30 -24.74 19.72
CA ASP A 170 7.90 -24.48 20.05
C ASP A 170 7.56 -23.02 19.71
N LEU A 171 6.29 -22.75 19.39
CA LEU A 171 5.81 -21.39 19.09
C LEU A 171 5.04 -20.83 20.28
N ASP A 172 5.23 -19.53 20.54
CA ASP A 172 4.46 -18.79 21.54
C ASP A 172 3.31 -18.05 20.86
N THR A 173 2.08 -18.41 21.23
CA THR A 173 0.83 -17.81 20.76
C THR A 173 0.84 -16.28 20.89
N ASN A 174 1.32 -15.72 22.01
CA ASN A 174 1.32 -14.28 22.22
C ASN A 174 2.33 -13.57 21.29
N ALA A 175 3.46 -14.21 21.03
CA ALA A 175 4.47 -13.68 20.12
C ALA A 175 3.96 -13.67 18.66
N VAL A 176 3.22 -14.71 18.25
CA VAL A 176 2.55 -14.76 16.94
C VAL A 176 1.52 -13.64 16.83
N ALA A 177 0.66 -13.46 17.83
CA ALA A 177 -0.34 -12.41 17.84
C ALA A 177 0.28 -11.01 17.77
N ALA A 178 1.34 -10.76 18.55
CA ALA A 178 2.07 -9.50 18.54
C ALA A 178 2.70 -9.21 17.16
N ALA A 179 3.31 -10.21 16.51
CA ALA A 179 3.90 -10.06 15.18
C ALA A 179 2.85 -9.71 14.12
N ALA A 180 1.69 -10.39 14.16
CA ALA A 180 0.57 -10.12 13.26
C ALA A 180 -0.03 -8.72 13.46
N ARG A 181 -0.30 -8.30 14.70
CA ARG A 181 -0.78 -6.94 15.01
C ARG A 181 0.20 -5.86 14.56
N GLU A 182 1.49 -6.10 14.72
CA GLU A 182 2.52 -5.16 14.26
C GLU A 182 2.57 -5.06 12.73
N ALA A 183 2.33 -6.15 12.00
CA ALA A 183 2.23 -6.11 10.55
C ALA A 183 0.96 -5.38 10.06
N LEU A 184 -0.19 -5.64 10.69
CA LEU A 184 -1.43 -4.89 10.45
C LEU A 184 -1.24 -3.39 10.69
N ARG A 185 -0.57 -3.02 11.79
CA ARG A 185 -0.24 -1.62 12.10
C ARG A 185 0.64 -0.98 11.03
N ARG A 186 1.70 -1.67 10.58
CA ARG A 186 2.58 -1.17 9.51
C ARG A 186 1.83 -0.95 8.19
N ALA A 187 0.81 -1.74 7.92
CA ALA A 187 -0.01 -1.65 6.72
C ALA A 187 -1.19 -0.68 6.83
N ASP A 188 -1.40 -0.01 7.98
CA ASP A 188 -2.59 0.80 8.27
C ASP A 188 -3.92 0.01 8.19
N LEU A 189 -3.85 -1.28 8.49
CA LEU A 189 -4.99 -2.22 8.46
C LEU A 189 -5.42 -2.67 9.87
N LEU A 190 -4.73 -2.22 10.92
CA LEU A 190 -5.14 -2.52 12.30
C LEU A 190 -6.51 -1.88 12.56
N ASP A 191 -7.44 -2.66 13.12
CA ASP A 191 -8.83 -2.26 13.42
C ASP A 191 -9.68 -1.88 12.18
N ARG A 192 -9.21 -2.16 10.96
CA ARG A 192 -10.01 -2.00 9.74
C ARG A 192 -10.81 -3.26 9.45
N ASP A 193 -12.08 -3.06 9.10
CA ASP A 193 -12.99 -4.14 8.71
C ASP A 193 -12.88 -4.43 7.20
N GLU A 194 -11.68 -4.83 6.77
CA GLU A 194 -11.36 -5.15 5.38
C GLU A 194 -10.60 -6.48 5.31
N PRO A 195 -10.82 -7.32 4.28
CA PRO A 195 -10.12 -8.59 4.15
C PRO A 195 -8.62 -8.37 3.95
N VAL A 196 -7.80 -9.22 4.57
CA VAL A 196 -6.33 -9.16 4.50
C VAL A 196 -5.76 -10.55 4.26
N ALA A 197 -4.75 -10.63 3.39
CA ALA A 197 -3.99 -11.84 3.16
C ALA A 197 -2.71 -11.84 4.02
N VAL A 198 -2.50 -12.90 4.78
CA VAL A 198 -1.31 -13.08 5.61
C VAL A 198 -0.33 -13.96 4.86
N ALA A 199 0.78 -13.38 4.42
CA ALA A 199 1.90 -14.11 3.85
C ALA A 199 2.72 -14.77 4.97
N VAL A 200 2.94 -16.08 4.86
CA VAL A 200 3.61 -16.88 5.88
C VAL A 200 4.74 -17.70 5.25
N HIS A 201 5.97 -17.38 5.64
CA HIS A 201 7.13 -18.21 5.36
C HIS A 201 7.30 -19.26 6.46
N TRP A 202 6.70 -20.43 6.30
CA TRP A 202 6.72 -21.47 7.34
C TRP A 202 8.12 -22.09 7.46
N GLN A 203 8.59 -22.26 8.70
CA GLN A 203 9.87 -22.90 9.01
C GLN A 203 9.70 -23.94 10.10
N GLY A 204 10.63 -24.90 10.16
CA GLY A 204 10.62 -25.98 11.14
C GLY A 204 9.53 -27.03 10.90
N SER A 205 9.23 -27.83 11.92
CA SER A 205 8.29 -28.95 11.81
C SER A 205 6.82 -28.50 11.85
N ALA A 206 5.95 -29.24 11.17
CA ALA A 206 4.50 -29.04 11.20
C ALA A 206 3.85 -29.90 12.30
N THR A 207 4.34 -29.82 13.54
CA THR A 207 3.71 -30.57 14.65
C THR A 207 2.42 -29.90 15.11
N PHE A 208 1.45 -30.69 15.56
CA PHE A 208 0.15 -30.20 16.03
C PHE A 208 0.28 -29.01 16.99
N ARG A 209 1.16 -29.13 18.00
CA ARG A 209 1.39 -28.08 19.01
C ARG A 209 1.83 -26.74 18.39
N ARG A 210 2.69 -26.78 17.37
CA ARG A 210 3.19 -25.57 16.70
C ARG A 210 2.09 -24.94 15.86
N ILE A 211 1.38 -25.75 15.09
CA ILE A 211 0.26 -25.28 14.26
C ILE A 211 -0.82 -24.68 15.15
N ASP A 212 -1.19 -25.34 16.25
CA ASP A 212 -2.19 -24.83 17.19
C ASP A 212 -1.77 -23.48 17.79
N ALA A 213 -0.54 -23.37 18.27
CA ALA A 213 -0.02 -22.12 18.82
C ALA A 213 0.00 -20.99 17.79
N PHE A 214 0.38 -21.28 16.54
CA PHE A 214 0.35 -20.34 15.43
C PHE A 214 -1.08 -19.89 15.10
N CYS A 215 -1.99 -20.84 14.89
CA CYS A 215 -3.37 -20.56 14.50
C CYS A 215 -4.10 -19.70 15.55
N ARG A 216 -3.96 -20.05 16.83
CA ARG A 216 -4.56 -19.28 17.94
C ARG A 216 -4.03 -17.86 17.99
N GLY A 217 -2.71 -17.69 17.83
CA GLY A 217 -2.08 -16.37 17.89
C GLY A 217 -2.50 -15.50 16.71
N LEU A 218 -2.64 -16.11 15.53
CA LEU A 218 -3.06 -15.39 14.34
C LEU A 218 -4.52 -14.95 14.42
N VAL A 219 -5.42 -15.86 14.80
CA VAL A 219 -6.86 -15.60 14.99
C VAL A 219 -7.10 -14.48 16.02
N ASP A 220 -6.36 -14.47 17.12
CA ASP A 220 -6.41 -13.42 18.14
C ASP A 220 -6.01 -12.02 17.60
N ALA A 221 -5.16 -11.97 16.58
CA ALA A 221 -4.63 -10.72 16.02
C ALA A 221 -5.47 -10.13 14.89
N VAL A 222 -5.95 -10.96 13.96
CA VAL A 222 -6.58 -10.51 12.70
C VAL A 222 -8.07 -10.20 12.83
N GLY A 223 -8.72 -10.67 13.91
CA GLY A 223 -10.16 -10.52 14.07
C GLY A 223 -10.96 -11.43 13.13
N LEU A 224 -12.26 -11.58 13.41
CA LEU A 224 -13.13 -12.58 12.77
C LEU A 224 -14.37 -11.94 12.12
N SER A 225 -14.25 -10.73 11.57
CA SER A 225 -15.33 -10.07 10.81
C SER A 225 -15.23 -10.30 9.29
N GLN A 226 -14.06 -10.69 8.80
CA GLN A 226 -13.74 -10.89 7.39
C GLN A 226 -13.20 -12.32 7.15
N PRO A 227 -13.19 -12.79 5.88
CA PRO A 227 -12.52 -14.04 5.53
C PRO A 227 -11.05 -14.05 5.99
N LEU A 228 -10.62 -15.15 6.62
CA LEU A 228 -9.23 -15.37 6.96
C LEU A 228 -8.47 -15.92 5.75
N ILE A 229 -7.54 -15.13 5.22
CA ILE A 229 -6.78 -15.49 4.02
C ILE A 229 -5.32 -15.72 4.41
N LEU A 230 -4.83 -16.95 4.24
CA LEU A 230 -3.46 -17.37 4.52
C LEU A 230 -2.79 -17.83 3.24
N VAL A 231 -1.56 -17.38 3.03
CA VAL A 231 -0.78 -17.73 1.85
C VAL A 231 0.61 -18.16 2.29
N PHE A 232 0.94 -19.41 2.00
CA PHE A 232 2.21 -20.02 2.35
C PHE A 232 3.08 -20.18 1.10
N ASP A 233 4.39 -20.03 1.27
CA ASP A 233 5.37 -20.34 0.22
C ASP A 233 5.82 -21.81 0.23
N SER A 234 5.32 -22.59 1.19
CA SER A 234 5.64 -24.00 1.43
C SER A 234 4.36 -24.84 1.56
N ASP A 235 4.46 -26.13 1.27
CA ASP A 235 3.35 -27.10 1.23
C ASP A 235 2.83 -27.45 2.64
N ILE A 236 2.11 -26.49 3.25
CA ILE A 236 1.49 -26.61 4.57
C ILE A 236 0.10 -25.95 4.64
N GLY A 237 -0.33 -25.28 3.57
CA GLY A 237 -1.49 -24.39 3.59
C GLY A 237 -2.77 -25.12 3.98
N GLY A 238 -3.01 -26.29 3.40
CA GLY A 238 -4.19 -27.09 3.71
C GLY A 238 -4.18 -27.64 5.12
N LEU A 239 -3.01 -28.00 5.66
CA LEU A 239 -2.91 -28.51 7.02
C LEU A 239 -3.25 -27.41 8.04
N VAL A 240 -2.69 -26.22 7.88
CA VAL A 240 -3.02 -25.06 8.72
C VAL A 240 -4.48 -24.65 8.55
N GLY A 241 -4.97 -24.62 7.32
CA GLY A 241 -6.36 -24.31 7.03
C GLY A 241 -7.32 -25.27 7.73
N LEU A 242 -7.08 -26.58 7.62
CA LEU A 242 -7.88 -27.62 8.27
C LEU A 242 -7.87 -27.45 9.79
N HIS A 243 -6.71 -27.18 10.39
CA HIS A 243 -6.61 -26.92 11.83
C HIS A 243 -7.48 -25.74 12.25
N ILE A 244 -7.45 -24.64 11.49
CA ILE A 244 -8.26 -23.46 11.79
C ILE A 244 -9.76 -23.77 11.68
N ARG A 245 -10.18 -24.45 10.60
CA ARG A 245 -11.59 -24.76 10.37
C ARG A 245 -12.12 -25.79 11.38
N ASP A 246 -11.40 -26.89 11.58
CA ASP A 246 -11.92 -28.05 12.31
C ASP A 246 -11.55 -28.01 13.81
N GLU A 247 -10.34 -27.60 14.16
CA GLU A 247 -9.86 -27.61 15.55
C GLU A 247 -10.18 -26.32 16.30
N LEU A 248 -10.13 -25.17 15.61
CA LEU A 248 -10.54 -23.87 16.19
C LEU A 248 -12.02 -23.55 15.94
N ASP A 249 -12.74 -24.37 15.16
CA ASP A 249 -14.17 -24.22 14.84
C ASP A 249 -14.53 -22.80 14.36
N LEU A 250 -13.67 -22.23 13.50
CA LEU A 250 -13.84 -20.87 13.00
C LEU A 250 -15.04 -20.78 12.06
N GLN A 251 -15.98 -19.89 12.36
CA GLN A 251 -17.22 -19.73 11.58
C GLN A 251 -17.09 -18.77 10.39
N VAL A 252 -15.98 -18.04 10.30
CA VAL A 252 -15.69 -17.18 9.14
C VAL A 252 -15.12 -18.01 7.98
N PRO A 253 -15.28 -17.57 6.72
CA PRO A 253 -14.60 -18.19 5.60
C PRO A 253 -13.08 -18.27 5.80
N VAL A 254 -12.48 -19.41 5.48
CA VAL A 254 -11.03 -19.65 5.53
C VAL A 254 -10.53 -19.99 4.14
N ILE A 255 -9.57 -19.20 3.65
CA ILE A 255 -8.87 -19.41 2.39
C ILE A 255 -7.39 -19.59 2.73
N SER A 256 -6.90 -20.82 2.77
CA SER A 256 -5.52 -21.16 3.12
C SER A 256 -4.85 -21.88 1.96
N ILE A 257 -3.96 -21.19 1.26
CA ILE A 257 -3.30 -21.67 0.05
C ILE A 257 -1.78 -21.75 0.23
N ASP A 258 -1.11 -22.59 -0.54
CA ASP A 258 0.33 -22.73 -0.51
C ASP A 258 0.98 -22.67 -1.90
N GLY A 259 2.32 -22.69 -1.93
CA GLY A 259 3.11 -22.63 -3.16
C GLY A 259 3.16 -21.24 -3.80
N VAL A 260 2.84 -20.19 -3.04
CA VAL A 260 2.79 -18.80 -3.52
C VAL A 260 3.69 -17.93 -2.66
N GLU A 261 4.69 -17.32 -3.28
CA GLU A 261 5.57 -16.36 -2.61
C GLU A 261 4.97 -14.96 -2.68
N LEU A 262 4.70 -14.35 -1.52
CA LEU A 262 4.20 -12.98 -1.41
C LEU A 262 5.14 -12.11 -0.56
N ARG A 263 5.10 -10.80 -0.81
CA ARG A 263 5.85 -9.79 -0.08
C ARG A 263 4.90 -8.83 0.63
N GLU A 264 5.44 -8.15 1.63
CA GLU A 264 4.72 -7.07 2.32
C GLU A 264 4.33 -5.99 1.30
N PHE A 265 3.09 -5.50 1.38
CA PHE A 265 2.49 -4.51 0.47
C PHE A 265 2.16 -5.00 -0.95
N ASP A 266 2.24 -6.31 -1.21
CA ASP A 266 1.58 -6.89 -2.38
C ASP A 266 0.06 -6.80 -2.26
N TYR A 267 -0.62 -6.96 -3.40
CA TYR A 267 -2.05 -7.27 -3.44
C TYR A 267 -2.24 -8.61 -4.16
N ILE A 268 -3.22 -9.39 -3.72
CA ILE A 268 -3.51 -10.69 -4.30
C ILE A 268 -4.95 -10.76 -4.81
N ASP A 269 -5.11 -11.38 -5.99
CA ASP A 269 -6.39 -11.94 -6.44
C ASP A 269 -6.29 -13.46 -6.38
N ILE A 270 -7.31 -14.11 -5.82
CA ILE A 270 -7.45 -15.57 -5.81
C ILE A 270 -8.69 -15.89 -6.63
N GLY A 271 -8.50 -16.63 -7.72
CA GLY A 271 -9.60 -17.05 -8.58
C GLY A 271 -10.39 -18.24 -8.02
N GLU A 272 -11.34 -18.71 -8.82
CA GLU A 272 -12.16 -19.88 -8.49
C GLU A 272 -11.31 -21.16 -8.39
N LEU A 273 -11.71 -22.07 -7.50
CA LEU A 273 -11.09 -23.39 -7.38
C LEU A 273 -11.23 -24.15 -8.70
N LEU A 274 -10.11 -24.66 -9.22
CA LEU A 274 -10.08 -25.51 -10.39
C LEU A 274 -10.28 -26.97 -9.94
N PRO A 275 -11.47 -27.59 -10.12
CA PRO A 275 -11.76 -28.88 -9.49
C PRO A 275 -10.84 -30.01 -9.96
N ALA A 276 -10.36 -29.92 -11.21
CA ALA A 276 -9.44 -30.91 -11.78
C ALA A 276 -8.02 -30.84 -11.19
N ALA A 277 -7.60 -29.68 -10.68
CA ALA A 277 -6.26 -29.46 -10.14
C ALA A 277 -6.24 -29.41 -8.60
N GLY A 278 -7.38 -29.17 -7.95
CA GLY A 278 -7.44 -28.92 -6.51
C GLY A 278 -6.70 -27.64 -6.10
N ALA A 279 -6.50 -26.71 -7.04
CA ALA A 279 -5.69 -25.51 -6.89
C ALA A 279 -6.46 -24.28 -7.36
N VAL A 280 -6.03 -23.09 -6.94
CA VAL A 280 -6.59 -21.80 -7.36
C VAL A 280 -5.57 -21.02 -8.20
N PRO A 281 -6.01 -20.31 -9.26
CA PRO A 281 -5.15 -19.37 -9.96
C PRO A 281 -4.97 -18.12 -9.09
N VAL A 282 -3.74 -17.63 -9.01
CA VAL A 282 -3.36 -16.51 -8.16
C VAL A 282 -2.70 -15.43 -8.98
N VAL A 283 -3.14 -14.18 -8.78
CA VAL A 283 -2.54 -13.00 -9.40
C VAL A 283 -1.92 -12.14 -8.31
N ILE A 284 -0.60 -11.97 -8.35
CA ILE A 284 0.15 -11.15 -7.39
C ILE A 284 0.45 -9.81 -8.02
N LYS A 285 -0.02 -8.72 -7.41
CA LYS A 285 0.21 -7.32 -7.84
C LYS A 285 1.20 -6.69 -6.89
N SER A 286 2.46 -6.58 -7.32
CA SER A 286 3.55 -6.14 -6.45
C SER A 286 3.93 -4.69 -6.66
N LEU A 287 3.94 -3.90 -5.58
CA LEU A 287 4.51 -2.55 -5.59
C LEU A 287 6.04 -2.63 -5.69
N VAL A 288 6.56 -2.48 -6.91
CA VAL A 288 8.01 -2.45 -7.14
C VAL A 288 8.56 -1.08 -6.75
N PHE A 289 9.17 -1.01 -5.57
CA PHE A 289 10.11 0.03 -5.25
C PHE A 289 11.49 -0.43 -5.76
N GLY A 290 12.01 0.22 -6.79
CA GLY A 290 13.32 -0.15 -7.35
C GLY A 290 14.39 -0.18 -6.27
N ALA A 291 14.99 -1.34 -6.06
CA ALA A 291 16.15 -1.50 -5.19
C ALA A 291 17.33 -0.70 -5.76
N ARG A 292 18.01 0.06 -4.90
CA ARG A 292 19.36 0.53 -5.16
C ARG A 292 20.35 -0.50 -4.65
#